data_AF-A0A3B0TSP3-F1
#
_entry.id   AF-A0A3B0TSP3-F1
#
_cell.length_a   1.000
_cell.length_b   1.000
_cell.length_c   1.000
_cell.angle_alpha   90.00
_cell.angle_beta   90.00
_cell.angle_gamma   90.00
#
_symmetry.space_group_name_H-M   'P 1'
#
loop_
_entity.id
_entity.type
_entity.pdbx_description
1 polymer ?
#
loop_
_entity_poly.entity_id
_entity_poly.type
_entity_poly.pdbx_seq_one_letter_code
_entity_poly.pdbx_strand_id
1 'polypeptide(L)'
;MIRIWGIVLLVCLLSCESDRTNRNPFLQEIGFRFDINLNLPLYSPLTNSGSSIYIGSQQVGTRGVFVVNSGFDVFRVFEASCPNHAPNECSTMDLNGTVATCSCEDFEYSVFTGQQLNRPDDGTRYYDMLEYRATISGNVVVISN
;
A
#
# COMPACT_ATOMS: atom_id res chain seq x y z
N MET A 1 4.42 6.73 57.65
CA MET A 1 3.49 7.27 56.63
C MET A 1 4.17 7.62 55.28
N ILE A 2 5.48 7.42 55.12
CA ILE A 2 6.25 7.76 53.89
C ILE A 2 6.37 6.61 52.87
N ARG A 3 6.14 5.36 53.28
CA ARG A 3 6.29 4.17 52.42
C ARG A 3 5.16 3.93 51.41
N ILE A 4 3.98 4.51 51.66
CA ILE A 4 2.79 4.30 50.80
C ILE A 4 2.81 5.24 49.58
N TRP A 5 3.40 6.43 49.72
CA TRP A 5 3.49 7.42 48.64
C TRP A 5 4.41 6.97 47.50
N GLY A 6 5.47 6.21 47.79
CA GLY A 6 6.34 5.65 46.75
C GLY A 6 5.66 4.59 45.87
N ILE A 7 4.67 3.87 46.42
CA ILE A 7 3.93 2.84 45.69
C ILE A 7 2.92 3.48 44.72
N VAL A 8 2.28 4.58 45.11
CA VAL A 8 1.36 5.34 44.23
C VAL A 8 2.11 5.97 43.05
N LEU A 9 3.32 6.48 43.28
CA LEU A 9 4.17 7.04 42.22
C LEU A 9 4.63 5.97 41.21
N LEU A 10 4.85 4.73 41.66
CA LEU A 10 5.28 3.61 40.80
C LEU A 10 4.16 3.11 39.86
N VAL A 11 2.90 3.19 40.30
CA VAL A 11 1.74 2.74 39.50
C VAL A 11 1.41 3.71 38.35
N CYS A 12 1.72 5.00 38.51
CA CYS A 12 1.50 6.00 37.45
C CYS A 12 2.47 5.90 36.26
N LEU A 13 3.58 5.15 36.38
CA LEU A 13 4.59 5.00 35.32
C LEU A 13 4.31 3.81 34.38
N LEU A 14 3.22 3.08 34.56
CA LEU A 14 2.83 1.95 33.70
C LEU A 14 1.84 2.31 32.59
N SER A 15 1.51 3.59 32.40
CA SER A 15 0.68 4.03 31.28
C SER A 15 1.52 4.15 30.00
N CYS A 16 2.02 3.01 29.52
CA CYS A 16 2.57 2.91 28.18
C CYS A 16 1.38 2.74 27.23
N GLU A 17 0.93 3.84 26.62
CA GLU A 17 0.00 3.76 25.50
C GLU A 17 0.73 3.04 24.37
N SER A 18 0.27 1.83 24.03
CA SER A 18 0.71 1.17 22.82
C SER A 18 0.19 2.01 21.68
N ASP A 19 1.07 2.81 21.07
CA ASP A 19 0.83 3.52 19.82
C ASP A 19 0.19 2.51 18.87
N ARG A 20 -1.13 2.59 18.70
CA ARG A 20 -1.85 1.67 17.84
C ARG A 20 -1.34 1.99 16.46
N THR A 21 -0.41 1.19 15.96
CA THR A 21 0.11 1.31 14.60
C THR A 21 -1.10 1.51 13.71
N ASN A 22 -1.13 2.67 13.08
CA ASN A 22 -2.22 3.16 12.25
C ASN A 22 -2.26 2.36 10.94
N ARG A 23 -2.48 1.06 11.08
CA ARG A 23 -2.51 0.08 10.02
C ARG A 23 -3.91 0.09 9.44
N ASN A 24 -3.96 -0.04 8.12
CA ASN A 24 -5.20 -0.18 7.40
C ASN A 24 -5.89 -1.50 7.86
N PRO A 25 -7.09 -1.45 8.46
CA PRO A 25 -7.77 -2.65 8.96
C PRO A 25 -8.34 -3.54 7.83
N PHE A 26 -8.43 -3.01 6.62
CA PHE A 26 -9.02 -3.69 5.46
C PHE A 26 -8.00 -4.51 4.68
N LEU A 27 -6.72 -4.14 4.74
CA LEU A 27 -5.67 -4.76 3.95
C LEU A 27 -4.69 -5.53 4.85
N GLN A 28 -4.47 -6.80 4.51
CA GLN A 28 -3.50 -7.63 5.20
C GLN A 28 -2.11 -7.47 4.57
N GLU A 29 -1.10 -7.28 5.40
CA GLU A 29 0.30 -7.30 4.99
C GLU A 29 0.80 -8.74 4.85
N ILE A 30 0.30 -9.48 3.85
CA ILE A 30 0.75 -10.85 3.57
C ILE A 30 2.16 -10.80 2.98
N GLY A 31 3.07 -11.63 3.50
CA GLY A 31 4.44 -11.71 3.00
C GLY A 31 4.50 -12.37 1.61
N PHE A 32 5.17 -11.72 0.66
CA PHE A 32 5.40 -12.25 -0.68
C PHE A 32 6.71 -11.76 -1.27
N ARG A 33 7.15 -12.43 -2.34
CA ARG A 33 8.22 -11.98 -3.21
C ARG A 33 7.86 -12.32 -4.66
N PHE A 34 8.04 -11.35 -5.56
CA PHE A 34 7.82 -11.55 -6.99
C PHE A 34 8.88 -10.80 -7.81
N ASP A 35 9.39 -11.47 -8.84
CA ASP A 35 10.49 -10.96 -9.65
C ASP A 35 9.94 -10.58 -11.05
N ILE A 36 10.06 -9.31 -11.41
CA ILE A 36 9.58 -8.73 -12.67
C ILE A 36 10.78 -8.59 -13.61
N ASN A 37 10.81 -9.38 -14.69
CA ASN A 37 11.87 -9.33 -15.69
C ASN A 37 11.54 -8.32 -16.80
N LEU A 38 12.17 -7.15 -16.78
CA LEU A 38 11.92 -6.05 -17.71
C LEU A 38 12.24 -6.38 -19.18
N ASN A 39 12.92 -7.50 -19.46
CA ASN A 39 13.15 -7.98 -20.83
C ASN A 39 11.93 -8.70 -21.43
N LEU A 40 10.93 -9.06 -20.61
CA LEU A 40 9.71 -9.71 -21.10
C LEU A 40 8.76 -8.66 -21.68
N PRO A 41 8.15 -8.90 -22.87
CA PRO A 41 7.23 -7.96 -23.49
C PRO A 41 6.07 -7.52 -22.58
N LEU A 42 5.59 -8.41 -21.71
CA LEU A 42 4.54 -8.14 -20.72
C LEU A 42 4.88 -6.97 -19.78
N TYR A 43 6.17 -6.78 -19.48
CA TYR A 43 6.66 -5.75 -18.57
C TYR A 43 7.37 -4.61 -19.29
N SER A 44 7.39 -4.62 -20.63
CA SER A 44 8.00 -3.56 -21.43
C SER A 44 7.48 -2.16 -21.13
N PRO A 45 6.20 -1.92 -20.74
CA PRO A 45 5.78 -0.57 -20.36
C PRO A 45 6.63 0.00 -19.22
N LEU A 46 7.00 -0.82 -18.24
CA LEU A 46 7.81 -0.43 -17.08
C LEU A 46 9.25 -0.01 -17.41
N THR A 47 9.70 -0.15 -18.66
CA THR A 47 10.99 0.40 -19.11
C THR A 47 10.93 1.91 -19.37
N ASN A 48 9.73 2.47 -19.50
CA ASN A 48 9.52 3.91 -19.70
C ASN A 48 9.13 4.57 -18.37
N SER A 49 9.84 5.62 -17.98
CA SER A 49 9.46 6.43 -16.81
C SER A 49 8.09 7.06 -17.03
N GLY A 50 7.27 7.11 -15.98
CA GLY A 50 5.89 7.61 -16.08
C GLY A 50 4.85 6.51 -16.30
N SER A 51 5.27 5.29 -16.65
CA SER A 51 4.36 4.19 -16.93
C SER A 51 3.95 3.43 -15.67
N SER A 52 2.82 2.75 -15.77
CA SER A 52 2.31 1.84 -14.76
C SER A 52 1.74 0.59 -15.42
N ILE A 53 1.71 -0.52 -14.67
CA ILE A 53 1.00 -1.74 -15.05
C ILE A 53 0.30 -2.35 -13.83
N TYR A 54 -0.73 -3.14 -14.09
CA TYR A 54 -1.33 -4.04 -13.12
C TYR A 54 -0.75 -5.45 -13.25
N ILE A 55 -0.41 -6.07 -12.12
CA ILE A 55 0.01 -7.47 -12.02
C ILE A 55 -0.96 -8.19 -11.08
N GLY A 56 -1.95 -8.86 -11.67
CA GLY A 56 -2.86 -9.76 -10.97
C GLY A 56 -2.31 -11.18 -10.92
N SER A 57 -1.70 -11.57 -9.80
CA SER A 57 -1.27 -12.94 -9.55
C SER A 57 -1.68 -13.35 -8.13
N GLN A 58 -2.09 -14.62 -7.96
CA GLN A 58 -2.48 -15.17 -6.65
C GLN A 58 -1.33 -15.18 -5.63
N GLN A 59 -0.10 -14.91 -6.09
CA GLN A 59 1.12 -14.91 -5.28
C GLN A 59 1.56 -13.51 -4.83
N VAL A 60 0.84 -12.46 -5.23
CA VAL A 60 1.29 -11.06 -5.06
C VAL A 60 0.16 -10.21 -4.49
N GLY A 61 0.39 -9.61 -3.32
CA GLY A 61 -0.62 -8.81 -2.63
C GLY A 61 -1.90 -9.58 -2.32
N THR A 62 -2.96 -8.84 -1.99
CA THR A 62 -4.29 -9.40 -1.72
C THR A 62 -5.07 -9.62 -3.01
N ARG A 63 -5.04 -8.65 -3.93
CA ARG A 63 -5.68 -8.75 -5.27
C ARG A 63 -4.73 -8.37 -6.39
N GLY A 64 -3.43 -8.55 -6.19
CA GLY A 64 -2.40 -8.08 -7.10
C GLY A 64 -1.84 -6.73 -6.71
N VAL A 65 -1.05 -6.16 -7.62
CA VAL A 65 -0.36 -4.88 -7.40
C VAL A 65 -0.34 -4.01 -8.64
N PHE A 66 -0.27 -2.71 -8.42
CA PHE A 66 0.15 -1.75 -9.43
C PHE A 66 1.64 -1.48 -9.27
N VAL A 67 2.37 -1.56 -10.37
CA VAL A 67 3.80 -1.26 -10.42
C VAL A 67 3.99 -0.04 -11.29
N VAL A 68 4.75 0.93 -10.81
CA VAL A 68 5.00 2.21 -11.48
C VAL A 68 6.49 2.45 -11.60
N ASN A 69 6.95 2.82 -12.80
CA ASN A 69 8.29 3.36 -12.98
C ASN A 69 8.25 4.87 -12.71
N SER A 70 8.71 5.28 -11.53
CA SER A 70 8.76 6.68 -11.11
C SER A 70 9.95 7.45 -11.70
N GLY A 71 10.78 6.78 -12.50
CA GLY A 71 12.01 7.33 -13.09
C GLY A 71 13.25 7.06 -12.26
N PHE A 72 14.42 7.27 -12.86
CA PHE A 72 15.73 7.12 -12.20
C PHE A 72 15.91 5.76 -11.50
N ASP A 73 15.46 4.68 -12.15
CA ASP A 73 15.46 3.31 -11.62
C ASP A 73 14.67 3.13 -10.30
N VAL A 74 13.76 4.06 -10.00
CA VAL A 74 12.85 4.00 -8.85
C VAL A 74 11.51 3.42 -9.29
N PHE A 75 11.10 2.36 -8.60
CA PHE A 75 9.80 1.73 -8.79
C PHE A 75 8.97 1.88 -7.53
N ARG A 76 7.68 2.15 -7.72
CA ARG A 76 6.70 2.14 -6.64
C ARG A 76 5.69 1.04 -6.88
N VAL A 77 5.24 0.42 -5.80
CA VAL A 77 4.38 -0.75 -5.87
C VAL A 77 3.28 -0.57 -4.85
N PHE A 78 2.03 -0.71 -5.31
CA PHE A 78 0.87 -0.52 -4.46
C PHE A 78 -0.09 -1.69 -4.58
N GLU A 79 -0.75 -2.02 -3.48
CA GLU A 79 -1.85 -2.99 -3.46
C GLU A 79 -2.97 -2.57 -4.42
N ALA A 80 -3.47 -3.53 -5.20
CA ALA A 80 -4.57 -3.30 -6.14
C ALA A 80 -5.96 -3.36 -5.50
N SER A 81 -6.06 -3.82 -4.25
CA SER A 81 -7.29 -3.79 -3.45
C SER A 81 -7.61 -2.39 -2.93
N CYS A 82 -8.89 -2.01 -3.00
CA CYS A 82 -9.42 -0.76 -2.51
C CYS A 82 -9.06 -0.56 -1.02
N PRO A 83 -8.37 0.53 -0.65
CA PRO A 83 -7.87 0.68 0.73
C PRO A 83 -8.95 0.96 1.77
N ASN A 84 -10.18 1.26 1.38
CA ASN A 84 -11.24 1.70 2.30
C ASN A 84 -12.38 0.68 2.44
N HIS A 85 -12.22 -0.51 1.86
CA HIS A 85 -13.18 -1.62 1.98
C HIS A 85 -12.48 -2.94 2.23
N ALA A 86 -13.13 -3.79 3.03
CA ALA A 86 -12.73 -5.19 3.08
C ALA A 86 -12.84 -5.80 1.67
N PRO A 87 -11.86 -6.63 1.24
CA PRO A 87 -11.86 -7.24 -0.08
C PRO A 87 -13.19 -7.92 -0.42
N ASN A 88 -13.81 -7.47 -1.50
CA ASN A 88 -15.11 -7.89 -2.01
C ASN A 88 -15.10 -7.87 -3.56
N GLU A 89 -16.26 -8.03 -4.20
CA GLU A 89 -16.37 -8.12 -5.67
C GLU A 89 -15.99 -6.82 -6.41
N CYS A 90 -16.21 -5.64 -5.83
CA CYS A 90 -15.85 -4.33 -6.43
C CYS A 90 -14.48 -3.80 -5.98
N SER A 91 -13.80 -4.50 -5.07
CA SER A 91 -12.60 -3.99 -4.41
C SER A 91 -11.31 -4.08 -5.22
N THR A 92 -11.25 -4.83 -6.34
CA THR A 92 -10.08 -4.72 -7.24
C THR A 92 -10.19 -3.38 -7.96
N MET A 93 -9.22 -2.50 -7.79
CA MET A 93 -9.22 -1.21 -8.47
C MET A 93 -8.86 -1.36 -9.94
N ASP A 94 -9.44 -0.50 -10.78
CA ASP A 94 -9.15 -0.41 -12.20
C ASP A 94 -8.07 0.64 -12.48
N LEU A 95 -7.01 0.26 -13.19
CA LEU A 95 -5.90 1.16 -13.53
C LEU A 95 -6.14 1.88 -14.86
N ASN A 96 -6.16 3.21 -14.83
CA ASN A 96 -6.19 4.05 -16.01
C ASN A 96 -5.02 5.06 -15.97
N GLY A 97 -3.95 4.76 -16.72
CA GLY A 97 -2.76 5.59 -16.79
C GLY A 97 -2.04 5.68 -15.46
N THR A 98 -2.28 6.72 -14.68
CA THR A 98 -1.63 6.94 -13.37
C THR A 98 -2.61 7.00 -12.20
N VAL A 99 -3.88 6.69 -12.49
CA VAL A 99 -4.98 6.70 -11.53
C VAL A 99 -5.54 5.29 -11.41
N ALA A 100 -5.68 4.81 -10.18
CA ALA A 100 -6.42 3.60 -9.85
C ALA A 100 -7.79 4.00 -9.27
N THR A 101 -8.87 3.43 -9.81
CA THR A 101 -10.24 3.74 -9.39
C THR A 101 -10.88 2.54 -8.72
N CYS A 102 -11.42 2.73 -7.52
CA CYS A 102 -12.18 1.74 -6.78
C CYS A 102 -13.66 1.86 -7.13
N SER A 103 -14.22 0.85 -7.81
CA SER A 103 -15.59 0.89 -8.32
C SER A 103 -16.68 0.77 -7.23
N CYS A 104 -16.31 0.54 -5.97
CA CYS A 104 -17.28 0.50 -4.87
C CYS A 104 -17.87 1.90 -4.56
N GLU A 105 -17.02 2.93 -4.58
CA GLU A 105 -17.37 4.30 -4.17
C GLU A 105 -16.77 5.36 -5.11
N ASP A 106 -16.25 4.93 -6.26
CA ASP A 106 -15.53 5.75 -7.24
C ASP A 106 -14.34 6.52 -6.66
N PHE A 107 -13.70 5.98 -5.61
CA PHE A 107 -12.47 6.57 -5.07
C PHE A 107 -11.31 6.40 -6.03
N GLU A 108 -10.60 7.50 -6.26
CA GLU A 108 -9.45 7.58 -7.15
C GLU A 108 -8.17 7.72 -6.33
N TYR A 109 -7.13 7.03 -6.77
CA TYR A 109 -5.82 7.02 -6.12
C TYR A 109 -4.72 7.24 -7.13
N SER A 110 -3.70 8.02 -6.77
CA SER A 110 -2.49 8.12 -7.58
C SER A 110 -1.60 6.91 -7.35
N VAL A 111 -1.30 6.13 -8.40
CA VAL A 111 -0.30 5.05 -8.29
C VAL A 111 1.15 5.57 -8.24
N PHE A 112 1.36 6.89 -8.34
CA PHE A 112 2.67 7.52 -8.14
C PHE A 112 2.91 7.95 -6.70
N THR A 113 1.88 8.38 -5.98
CA THR A 113 2.00 8.86 -4.59
C THR A 113 1.41 7.89 -3.58
N GLY A 114 0.43 7.07 -3.98
CA GLY A 114 -0.43 6.24 -3.13
C GLY A 114 -1.63 7.00 -2.59
N GLN A 115 -1.73 8.30 -2.83
CA GLN A 115 -2.71 9.16 -2.19
C GLN A 115 -4.08 9.05 -2.83
N GLN A 116 -5.12 9.09 -2.01
CA GLN A 116 -6.49 9.29 -2.48
C GLN A 116 -6.67 10.71 -3.05
N LEU A 117 -7.15 10.81 -4.28
CA LEU A 117 -7.28 12.05 -5.04
C LEU A 117 -8.59 12.78 -4.75
N ASN A 118 -9.67 12.04 -4.54
CA ASN A 118 -11.02 12.56 -4.31
C ASN A 118 -11.51 12.28 -2.89
N ARG A 119 -10.65 12.54 -1.90
CA ARG A 119 -10.96 12.33 -0.48
C ARG A 119 -12.14 13.20 -0.02
N PRO A 120 -13.22 12.61 0.52
CA PRO A 120 -14.32 13.37 1.12
C PRO A 120 -13.88 14.14 2.37
N ASP A 121 -14.46 15.32 2.59
CA ASP A 121 -14.29 16.14 3.78
C ASP A 121 -15.52 16.03 4.69
N ASP A 122 -15.78 14.81 5.17
CA ASP A 122 -16.92 14.46 6.03
C ASP A 122 -16.51 14.14 7.47
N GLY A 123 -15.22 14.30 7.79
CA GLY A 123 -14.63 13.92 9.07
C GLY A 123 -14.38 12.42 9.24
N THR A 124 -14.69 11.60 8.23
CA THR A 124 -14.37 10.18 8.20
C THR A 124 -12.89 9.98 7.90
N ARG A 125 -12.32 8.93 8.49
CA ARG A 125 -10.94 8.54 8.22
C ARG A 125 -10.87 7.70 6.95
N TYR A 126 -10.08 8.16 5.99
CA TYR A 126 -9.74 7.38 4.79
C TYR A 126 -8.28 6.95 4.78
N TYR A 127 -8.02 5.82 4.14
CA TYR A 127 -6.69 5.24 3.95
C TYR A 127 -6.20 5.49 2.53
N ASP A 128 -4.92 5.82 2.43
CA ASP A 128 -4.15 5.78 1.19
C ASP A 128 -3.80 4.34 0.82
N MET A 129 -3.25 4.14 -0.38
CA MET A 129 -2.85 2.83 -0.87
C MET A 129 -1.76 2.20 0.01
N LEU A 130 -1.85 0.89 0.21
CA LEU A 130 -0.78 0.12 0.86
C LEU A 130 0.40 -0.03 -0.10
N GLU A 131 1.55 0.50 0.28
CA GLU A 131 2.78 0.41 -0.50
C GLU A 131 3.59 -0.85 -0.15
N TYR A 132 4.13 -1.50 -1.18
CA TYR A 132 5.07 -2.61 -1.06
C TYR A 132 6.48 -2.17 -1.45
N ARG A 133 7.47 -2.95 -1.00
CA ARG A 133 8.88 -2.68 -1.30
C ARG A 133 9.20 -3.07 -2.73
N ALA A 134 9.90 -2.20 -3.45
CA ALA A 134 10.52 -2.49 -4.74
C ALA A 134 12.04 -2.30 -4.68
N THR A 135 12.78 -3.20 -5.32
CA THR A 135 14.22 -3.07 -5.50
C THR A 135 14.59 -3.50 -6.92
N ILE A 136 15.52 -2.81 -7.56
CA ILE A 136 16.00 -3.15 -8.90
C ILE A 136 17.40 -3.76 -8.84
N SER A 137 17.61 -4.80 -9.64
CA SER A 137 18.90 -5.47 -9.82
C SER A 137 19.09 -5.82 -11.29
N GLY A 138 19.78 -4.94 -12.03
CA GLY A 138 19.89 -5.05 -13.49
C GLY A 138 18.51 -4.91 -14.15
N ASN A 139 18.09 -5.92 -14.91
CA ASN A 139 16.80 -5.92 -15.61
C ASN A 139 15.66 -6.58 -14.80
N VAL A 140 15.88 -6.86 -13.51
CA VAL A 140 14.87 -7.47 -12.65
C VAL A 140 14.45 -6.48 -11.57
N VAL A 141 13.15 -6.20 -11.49
CA VAL A 141 12.53 -5.49 -10.37
C VAL A 141 11.93 -6.53 -9.43
N VAL A 142 12.46 -6.58 -8.21
CA VAL A 142 11.99 -7.46 -7.15
C VAL A 142 11.01 -6.69 -6.28
N ILE A 143 9.79 -7.20 -6.16
CA ILE A 143 8.75 -6.64 -5.31
C ILE A 143 8.48 -7.58 -4.12
N SER A 144 8.23 -7.00 -2.94
CA SER A 144 8.05 -7.77 -1.70
C SER A 144 7.33 -6.99 -0.60
N ASN A 145 6.80 -7.71 0.38
CA ASN A 145 6.27 -7.18 1.63
C ASN A 145 7.03 -7.76 2.82
#